data_AF-A0A1W9VMJ2-F1
#
_entry.id   AF-A0A1W9VMJ2-F1
#
_cell.length_a   1.000
_cell.length_b   1.000
_cell.length_c   1.000
_cell.angle_alpha   90.00
_cell.angle_beta   90.00
_cell.angle_gamma   90.00
#
_symmetry.space_group_name_H-M   'P 1'
#
loop_
_entity.id
_entity.type
_entity.pdbx_description
1 polymer ?
#
loop_
_entity_poly.entity_id
_entity_poly.type
_entity_poly.pdbx_seq_one_letter_code
_entity_poly.pdbx_strand_id
1 'polypeptide(L)'
;MLLIKLGESELFTLRNLGMDDKSIPDKGKIIYLRENSNISTGGDSLDFTDSIDQSYKDEAVEAAKAVGANITGVDMMIQKIDEPRNKHNSTIIELNFNPAIHIHCFPYKGKNRRLGRKILEALGF
;
A
#
# COMPACT_ATOMS: atom_id res chain seq x y z
N MET A 1 -7.63 -7.65 9.77
CA MET A 1 -6.31 -8.22 9.43
C MET A 1 -6.54 -9.67 9.05
N LEU A 2 -6.22 -10.05 7.80
CA LEU A 2 -6.35 -11.43 7.36
C LEU A 2 -5.22 -12.24 8.00
N LEU A 3 -5.54 -13.44 8.50
CA LEU A 3 -4.51 -14.35 8.99
C LEU A 3 -3.75 -14.90 7.78
N ILE A 4 -2.42 -14.82 7.83
CA ILE A 4 -1.55 -15.47 6.85
C ILE A 4 -1.79 -16.99 6.95
N LYS A 5 -1.97 -17.64 5.81
CA LYS A 5 -2.08 -19.10 5.70
C LYS A 5 -0.90 -19.62 4.93
N LEU A 6 -0.26 -20.69 5.39
CA LEU A 6 0.80 -21.35 4.64
C LEU A 6 0.17 -22.28 3.58
N GLY A 7 -0.25 -21.68 2.45
CA GLY A 7 -0.74 -22.41 1.29
C GLY A 7 0.39 -22.87 0.37
N GLU A 8 0.03 -23.48 -0.76
CA GLU A 8 1.01 -24.02 -1.71
C GLU A 8 2.04 -22.98 -2.17
N SER A 9 1.59 -21.76 -2.46
CA SER A 9 2.46 -20.68 -2.89
C SER A 9 3.40 -20.21 -1.77
N GLU A 10 2.96 -20.15 -0.50
CA GLU A 10 3.85 -19.74 0.61
C GLU A 10 4.90 -20.82 0.85
N LEU A 11 4.47 -22.08 0.85
CA LEU A 11 5.34 -23.23 0.99
C LEU A 11 6.34 -23.33 -0.17
N PHE A 12 5.92 -22.97 -1.38
CA PHE A 12 6.84 -22.88 -2.53
C PHE A 12 7.91 -21.81 -2.32
N THR A 13 7.54 -20.61 -1.88
CA THR A 13 8.51 -19.55 -1.55
C THR A 13 9.46 -20.00 -0.44
N LEU A 14 8.96 -20.64 0.63
CA LEU A 14 9.80 -21.19 1.69
C LEU A 14 10.79 -22.22 1.16
N ARG A 15 10.36 -23.15 0.30
CA ARG A 15 11.25 -24.15 -0.31
C ARG A 15 12.37 -23.51 -1.14
N ASN A 16 12.07 -22.44 -1.88
CA ASN A 16 13.09 -21.71 -2.63
C ASN A 16 14.12 -21.02 -1.72
N LEU A 17 13.76 -20.73 -0.47
CA LEU A 17 14.66 -20.24 0.57
C LEU A 17 15.37 -21.37 1.35
N GLY A 18 15.16 -22.64 0.96
CA GLY A 18 15.67 -23.81 1.67
C GLY A 18 14.97 -24.07 3.02
N MET A 19 13.74 -23.60 3.18
CA MET A 19 12.93 -23.69 4.40
C MET A 19 11.64 -24.48 4.16
N ASP A 20 10.99 -24.89 5.24
CA ASP A 20 9.67 -25.52 5.27
C ASP A 20 8.78 -24.89 6.38
N ASP A 21 7.57 -25.40 6.55
CA ASP A 21 6.59 -24.94 7.55
C ASP A 21 6.97 -25.26 9.01
N LYS A 22 8.01 -26.07 9.21
CA LYS A 22 8.56 -26.43 10.53
C LYS A 22 9.85 -25.67 10.85
N SER A 23 10.41 -24.98 9.87
CA SER A 23 11.62 -24.20 10.00
C SER A 23 11.41 -23.05 10.98
N ILE A 24 12.34 -22.89 11.92
CA ILE A 24 12.32 -21.82 12.91
C ILE A 24 13.28 -20.73 12.42
N PRO A 25 12.79 -19.52 12.06
CA PRO A 25 13.67 -18.42 11.66
C PRO A 25 14.56 -17.96 12.83
N ASP A 26 15.79 -17.55 12.50
CA ASP A 26 16.64 -16.88 13.48
C ASP A 26 15.96 -15.63 14.04
N LYS A 27 16.30 -15.29 15.28
CA LYS A 27 15.73 -14.12 15.94
C LYS A 27 15.98 -12.85 15.12
N GLY A 28 14.89 -12.17 14.74
CA GLY A 28 14.94 -10.93 13.95
C GLY A 28 15.04 -11.13 12.45
N LYS A 29 15.12 -12.37 11.96
CA LYS A 29 15.13 -12.67 10.53
C LYS A 29 13.73 -12.47 9.95
N ILE A 30 13.62 -11.63 8.92
CA ILE A 30 12.39 -11.43 8.15
C ILE A 30 12.34 -12.48 7.04
N ILE A 31 11.24 -13.22 6.97
CA ILE A 31 10.96 -14.19 5.90
C ILE A 31 9.79 -13.67 5.07
N TYR A 32 10.05 -13.39 3.79
CA TYR A 32 9.00 -13.00 2.85
C TYR A 32 8.31 -14.26 2.31
N LEU A 33 7.01 -14.36 2.50
CA LEU A 33 6.20 -15.53 2.09
C LEU A 33 5.56 -15.38 0.70
N ARG A 34 5.63 -14.18 0.14
CA ARG A 34 5.02 -13.76 -1.13
C ARG A 34 5.93 -12.77 -1.82
N GLU A 35 5.94 -12.80 -3.16
CA GLU A 35 6.67 -11.82 -3.98
C GLU A 35 5.86 -10.53 -4.20
N ASN A 36 4.53 -10.59 -4.07
CA ASN A 36 3.65 -9.44 -4.15
C ASN A 36 3.23 -8.96 -2.75
N SER A 37 2.93 -7.66 -2.65
CA SER A 37 2.57 -6.98 -1.39
C SER A 37 1.06 -6.77 -1.28
N ASN A 38 0.26 -7.74 -1.71
CA ASN A 38 -1.19 -7.60 -1.75
C ASN A 38 -1.81 -7.78 -0.37
N ILE A 39 -2.55 -6.78 0.10
CA ILE A 39 -3.24 -6.81 1.40
C ILE A 39 -4.28 -7.94 1.46
N SER A 40 -4.93 -8.25 0.34
CA SER A 40 -5.92 -9.34 0.22
C SER A 40 -5.32 -10.73 0.48
N THR A 41 -4.00 -10.88 0.32
CA THR A 41 -3.26 -12.12 0.60
C THR A 41 -2.43 -12.04 1.88
N GLY A 42 -2.72 -11.07 2.75
CA GLY A 42 -2.05 -10.91 4.05
C GLY A 42 -0.84 -9.98 4.03
N GLY A 43 -0.69 -9.14 3.00
CA GLY A 43 0.32 -8.08 2.98
C GLY A 43 0.06 -6.98 4.01
N ASP A 44 1.14 -6.38 4.50
CA ASP A 44 1.11 -5.32 5.50
C ASP A 44 0.84 -3.95 4.86
N SER A 45 -0.18 -3.24 5.34
CA SER A 45 -0.43 -1.85 4.96
C SER A 45 0.33 -0.88 5.86
N LEU A 46 1.18 -0.05 5.25
CA LEU A 46 2.00 0.94 5.95
C LEU A 46 1.55 2.35 5.56
N ASP A 47 1.23 3.17 6.55
CA ASP A 47 0.85 4.56 6.32
C ASP A 47 2.08 5.49 6.28
N PHE A 48 2.38 5.99 5.08
CA PHE A 48 3.47 6.91 4.78
C PHE A 48 3.01 8.34 4.52
N THR A 49 1.75 8.69 4.79
CA THR A 49 1.17 9.99 4.38
C THR A 49 1.97 11.19 4.88
N ASP A 50 2.56 11.11 6.08
CA ASP A 50 3.35 12.23 6.64
C ASP A 50 4.82 12.21 6.21
N SER A 51 5.31 11.07 5.72
CA SER A 51 6.72 10.83 5.39
C SER A 51 7.03 11.01 3.91
N ILE A 52 6.04 10.83 3.04
CA ILE A 52 6.18 11.02 1.60
C ILE A 52 6.26 12.52 1.27
N ASP A 53 7.17 12.88 0.36
CA ASP A 53 7.33 14.25 -0.13
C ASP A 53 6.01 14.79 -0.72
N GLN A 54 5.76 16.08 -0.51
CA GLN A 54 4.51 16.74 -0.91
C GLN A 54 4.30 16.71 -2.43
N SER A 55 5.37 16.76 -3.22
CA SER A 55 5.28 16.80 -4.68
C SER A 55 4.62 15.57 -5.32
N TYR A 56 4.65 14.41 -4.66
CA TYR A 56 3.93 13.21 -5.10
C TYR A 56 2.44 13.29 -4.79
N LYS A 57 2.06 13.88 -3.65
CA LYS A 57 0.65 14.12 -3.31
C LYS A 57 0.04 15.11 -4.29
N ASP A 58 0.79 16.14 -4.66
CA ASP A 58 0.37 17.13 -5.64
C ASP A 58 0.17 16.46 -7.02
N GLU A 59 1.06 15.57 -7.45
CA GLU A 59 0.89 14.78 -8.69
C GLU A 59 -0.39 13.92 -8.64
N ALA A 60 -0.66 13.24 -7.52
CA ALA A 60 -1.90 12.47 -7.35
C ALA A 60 -3.16 13.35 -7.45
N VAL A 61 -3.14 14.55 -6.87
CA VAL A 61 -4.25 15.51 -6.96
C VAL A 61 -4.45 16.00 -8.39
N GLU A 62 -3.37 16.34 -9.11
CA GLU A 62 -3.46 16.77 -10.51
C GLU A 62 -3.97 15.65 -11.42
N ALA A 63 -3.57 14.40 -11.17
CA ALA A 63 -4.08 13.23 -11.89
C ALA A 63 -5.60 13.05 -11.68
N ALA A 64 -6.07 13.16 -10.44
CA ALA A 64 -7.49 13.09 -10.11
C ALA A 64 -8.31 14.19 -10.82
N LYS A 65 -7.78 15.42 -10.85
CA LYS A 65 -8.39 16.55 -11.57
C LYS A 65 -8.45 16.31 -13.07
N ALA A 66 -7.39 15.78 -13.67
CA ALA A 66 -7.32 15.53 -15.11
C ALA A 66 -8.41 14.57 -15.61
N VAL A 67 -8.87 13.65 -14.75
CA VAL A 67 -9.98 12.72 -15.04
C VAL A 67 -11.33 13.17 -14.49
N GLY A 68 -11.41 14.34 -13.85
CA GLY A 68 -12.64 14.86 -13.26
C GLY A 68 -13.17 14.05 -12.08
N ALA A 69 -12.30 13.35 -11.34
CA ALA A 69 -12.70 12.53 -10.19
C ALA A 69 -12.74 13.36 -8.90
N ASN A 70 -13.89 13.36 -8.22
CA ASN A 70 -14.00 13.93 -6.87
C ASN A 70 -13.35 13.01 -5.81
N ILE A 71 -13.44 11.70 -6.00
CA ILE A 71 -12.85 10.67 -5.13
C ILE A 71 -12.22 9.61 -6.02
N THR A 72 -10.93 9.39 -5.86
CA THR A 72 -10.19 8.34 -6.56
C THR A 72 -8.95 7.96 -5.74
N GLY A 73 -8.51 6.71 -5.85
CA GLY A 73 -7.18 6.27 -5.41
C GLY A 73 -6.22 6.36 -6.59
N VAL A 74 -5.07 6.97 -6.39
CA VAL A 74 -4.02 7.04 -7.42
C VAL A 74 -2.87 6.15 -6.99
N ASP A 75 -2.58 5.14 -7.80
CA ASP A 75 -1.51 4.20 -7.52
C ASP A 75 -0.27 4.56 -8.35
N MET A 76 0.86 4.65 -7.67
CA MET A 76 2.09 5.19 -8.23
C MET A 76 3.27 4.29 -7.90
N MET A 77 4.17 4.10 -8.87
CA MET A 77 5.52 3.63 -8.61
C MET A 77 6.41 4.83 -8.31
N ILE A 78 7.09 4.81 -7.18
CA ILE A 78 8.00 5.86 -6.73
C ILE A 78 9.33 5.20 -6.38
N GLN A 79 10.43 5.73 -6.91
CA GLN A 79 11.76 5.16 -6.64
C GLN A 79 12.22 5.40 -5.20
N LYS A 80 12.01 6.62 -4.70
CA LYS A 80 12.35 7.05 -3.34
C LYS A 80 11.32 8.07 -2.85
N ILE A 81 10.72 7.78 -1.70
CA ILE A 81 9.60 8.56 -1.16
C ILE A 81 10.03 9.84 -0.43
N ASP A 82 11.31 9.92 -0.07
CA ASP A 82 11.95 10.98 0.72
C ASP A 82 12.69 12.02 -0.14
N GLU A 83 12.70 11.83 -1.46
CA GLU A 83 13.24 12.79 -2.43
C GLU A 83 12.09 13.52 -3.14
N PRO A 84 12.25 14.81 -3.49
CA PRO A 84 11.26 15.50 -4.32
C PRO A 84 11.06 14.82 -5.68
N ARG A 85 9.82 14.81 -6.16
CA ARG A 85 9.47 14.32 -7.49
C ARG A 85 10.23 15.05 -8.58
N ASN A 86 10.68 14.28 -9.56
CA ASN A 86 11.20 14.78 -10.83
C ASN A 86 10.62 13.96 -11.99
N LYS A 87 11.05 14.26 -13.22
CA LYS A 87 10.51 13.64 -14.44
C LYS A 87 10.73 12.12 -14.54
N HIS A 88 11.63 11.56 -13.73
CA HIS A 88 12.13 10.19 -13.90
C HIS A 88 11.97 9.31 -12.65
N ASN A 89 11.47 9.84 -11.53
CA ASN A 89 11.43 9.12 -10.26
C ASN A 89 10.02 8.69 -9.79
N SER A 90 8.96 9.02 -10.54
CA SER A 90 7.61 8.48 -10.35
C SER A 90 6.91 8.14 -11.66
N THR A 91 5.93 7.25 -11.59
CA THR A 91 4.99 6.94 -12.68
C THR A 91 3.65 6.53 -12.09
N ILE A 92 2.55 7.12 -12.58
CA ILE A 92 1.18 6.70 -12.24
C ILE A 92 0.88 5.40 -12.98
N ILE A 93 0.39 4.40 -12.24
CA ILE A 93 0.04 3.08 -12.76
C ILE A 93 -1.44 3.03 -13.10
N GLU A 94 -2.29 3.45 -12.14
CA GLU A 94 -3.74 3.36 -12.25
C GLU A 94 -4.46 4.42 -11.42
N LEU A 95 -5.72 4.67 -11.77
CA LEU A 95 -6.67 5.48 -11.00
C LEU A 95 -7.91 4.65 -10.69
N ASN A 96 -8.14 4.41 -9.41
CA ASN A 96 -9.24 3.61 -8.88
C ASN A 96 -10.39 4.50 -8.38
N PHE A 97 -11.48 4.60 -9.15
CA PHE A 97 -12.66 5.44 -8.81
C PHE A 97 -13.51 4.90 -7.65
N ASN A 98 -13.24 3.69 -7.17
CA ASN A 98 -13.82 3.13 -5.94
C ASN A 98 -12.69 2.61 -5.03
N PRO A 99 -11.86 3.50 -4.46
CA PRO A 99 -10.66 3.08 -3.75
C PRO A 99 -11.02 2.36 -2.45
N ALA A 100 -10.22 1.35 -2.09
CA ALA A 100 -10.37 0.67 -0.82
C ALA A 100 -9.97 1.59 0.35
N ILE A 101 -10.91 2.33 0.95
CA ILE A 101 -10.57 3.31 2.00
C ILE A 101 -10.20 2.68 3.36
N HIS A 102 -10.62 1.44 3.59
CA HIS A 102 -10.46 0.77 4.88
C HIS A 102 -8.97 0.53 5.22
N ILE A 103 -8.12 0.29 4.21
CA ILE A 103 -6.68 0.06 4.42
C ILE A 103 -5.96 1.31 4.92
N HIS A 104 -6.48 2.51 4.64
CA HIS A 104 -5.97 3.78 5.16
C HIS A 104 -6.57 4.14 6.53
N CYS A 105 -7.70 3.55 6.89
CA CYS A 105 -8.32 3.74 8.21
C CYS A 105 -7.72 2.78 9.25
N PHE A 106 -7.30 1.59 8.84
CA PHE A 106 -6.76 0.57 9.73
C PHE A 106 -5.46 0.00 9.15
N PRO A 107 -4.38 0.81 9.06
CA PRO A 107 -3.10 0.32 8.59
C PRO A 107 -2.50 -0.69 9.58
N TYR A 108 -1.72 -1.65 9.10
CA TYR A 108 -0.91 -2.52 9.97
C TYR A 108 0.08 -1.69 10.80
N LYS A 109 0.71 -0.68 10.18
CA LYS A 109 1.59 0.28 10.86
C LYS A 109 1.31 1.71 10.39
N GLY A 110 1.20 2.63 11.35
CA GLY A 110 1.02 4.05 11.11
C GLY A 110 -0.30 4.56 11.69
N LYS A 111 -0.91 5.58 11.06
CA LYS A 111 -2.04 6.30 11.65
C LYS A 111 -3.33 6.07 10.85
N ASN A 112 -4.44 5.93 11.58
CA ASN A 112 -5.78 5.97 10.98
C ASN A 112 -6.03 7.37 10.38
N ARG A 113 -6.20 7.45 9.05
CA ARG A 113 -6.42 8.72 8.33
C ARG A 113 -7.87 9.22 8.36
N ARG A 114 -8.77 8.46 8.99
CA ARG A 114 -10.21 8.73 9.18
C ARG A 114 -10.91 9.13 7.89
N LEU A 115 -10.57 8.45 6.79
CA LEU A 115 -11.08 8.79 5.45
C LEU A 115 -12.60 8.73 5.37
N GLY A 116 -13.25 7.81 6.09
CA GLY A 116 -14.72 7.74 6.13
C GLY A 116 -15.37 9.07 6.51
N ARG A 117 -14.83 9.78 7.52
CA ARG A 117 -15.32 11.11 7.89
C ARG A 117 -15.07 12.14 6.79
N LYS A 118 -13.86 12.18 6.24
CA LYS A 118 -13.49 13.13 5.19
C LYS A 118 -14.35 12.98 3.93
N ILE A 119 -14.72 11.75 3.60
CA ILE A 119 -15.58 11.45 2.47
C ILE A 119 -17.01 11.92 2.74
N LEU A 120 -17.54 11.67 3.94
CA LEU A 120 -18.85 12.20 4.34
C LEU A 120 -18.88 13.73 4.29
N GLU A 121 -17.86 14.39 4.85
CA GLU A 121 -17.70 15.85 4.79
C GLU A 121 -17.65 16.36 3.34
N ALA A 122 -16.91 15.69 2.45
CA ALA A 122 -16.82 16.03 1.03
C ALA A 122 -18.16 15.84 0.28
N LEU A 123 -19.02 14.94 0.76
CA LEU A 123 -20.37 14.70 0.24
C LEU A 123 -21.43 15.57 0.92
N GLY A 124 -21.06 16.41 1.90
CA GLY A 124 -21.95 17.32 2.61
C GLY A 124 -22.71 16.71 3.79
N PHE A 125 -22.20 15.62 4.37
CA PHE A 125 -22.74 14.96 5.57
C PHE A 125 -21.91 15.24 6.83
#